data_AF-A0A2D8RSX2-F1
#
_entry.id   AF-A0A2D8RSX2-F1
#
_cell.length_a   1.000
_cell.length_b   1.000
_cell.length_c   1.000
_cell.angle_alpha   90.00
_cell.angle_beta   90.00
_cell.angle_gamma   90.00
#
_symmetry.space_group_name_H-M   'P 1'
#
loop_
_entity.id
_entity.type
_entity.pdbx_description
1 polymer ?
#
loop_
_entity_poly.entity_id
_entity_poly.type
_entity_poly.pdbx_seq_one_letter_code
_entity_poly.pdbx_strand_id
1 'polypeptide(L)' 'MLETLDERNRRLDALLASMAVEEGLAVLQGREPRQYSLEQIADFCGVGPATVMRIEERALKKLSKKVVR' A
#
# COMPACT_ATOMS: atom_id res chain seq x y z
N MET A 1 -3.18 12.77 -21.19
CA MET A 1 -2.34 11.58 -21.47
C MET A 1 -2.73 10.51 -20.46
N LEU A 2 -2.94 9.28 -20.92
CA LEU A 2 -3.14 8.13 -20.02
C LEU A 2 -1.78 7.74 -19.43
N GLU A 3 -1.73 7.58 -18.11
CA GLU A 3 -0.56 7.07 -17.38
C GLU A 3 -0.19 5.66 -17.89
N THR A 4 1.11 5.39 -18.13
CA THR A 4 1.56 4.04 -18.46
C THR A 4 1.46 3.11 -17.25
N LEU A 5 1.48 1.80 -17.48
CA LEU A 5 1.42 0.80 -16.39
C LEU A 5 2.57 0.97 -15.38
N ASP A 6 3.78 1.30 -15.84
CA ASP A 6 4.95 1.45 -14.98
C ASP A 6 4.97 2.78 -14.22
N GLU A 7 4.47 3.86 -14.82
CA GLU A 7 4.23 5.13 -14.12
C GLU A 7 3.20 4.94 -13.01
N ARG A 8 2.09 4.25 -13.31
CA ARG A 8 1.06 3.93 -12.33
C ARG A 8 1.60 3.12 -11.17
N ASN A 9 2.37 2.07 -11.45
CA ASN A 9 2.94 1.23 -10.40
C ASN A 9 3.90 2.03 -9.51
N ARG A 10 4.78 2.85 -10.10
CA ARG A 10 5.69 3.73 -9.34
C ARG A 10 4.94 4.72 -8.47
N ARG A 11 3.88 5.33 -8.99
CA ARG A 11 3.02 6.24 -8.23
C ARG A 11 2.34 5.54 -7.05
N LEU A 12 1.77 4.35 -7.28
CA LEU A 12 1.12 3.57 -6.23
C LEU A 12 2.11 3.14 -5.14
N ASP A 13 3.31 2.69 -5.51
CA ASP A 13 4.35 2.32 -4.56
C ASP A 13 4.77 3.53 -3.69
N ALA A 14 4.91 4.72 -4.30
CA ALA A 14 5.23 5.94 -3.58
C ALA A 14 4.14 6.35 -2.58
N LEU A 15 2.87 6.25 -2.97
CA LEU A 15 1.71 6.54 -2.12
C LEU A 15 1.59 5.55 -0.95
N LEU A 16 1.72 4.25 -1.21
CA LEU A 16 1.67 3.24 -0.15
C LEU A 16 2.84 3.40 0.82
N ALA A 17 4.02 3.76 0.32
CA ALA A 17 5.18 4.05 1.17
C ALA A 17 4.97 5.31 2.03
N SER A 18 4.40 6.38 1.48
CA SER A 18 4.13 7.59 2.26
C SER A 18 3.11 7.32 3.37
N MET A 19 2.04 6.58 3.08
CA MET A 19 1.05 6.16 4.09
C MET A 19 1.70 5.36 5.22
N ALA A 20 2.58 4.42 4.89
CA ALA A 20 3.29 3.63 5.91
C ALA A 20 4.26 4.47 6.75
N VAL A 21 4.97 5.43 6.14
CA VAL A 21 5.88 6.34 6.84
C VAL A 21 5.11 7.29 7.76
N GLU A 22 4.02 7.89 7.29
CA GLU A 22 3.16 8.75 8.09
C GLU A 22 2.59 8.02 9.31
N GLU A 23 2.11 6.80 9.11
CA GLU A 23 1.63 5.96 10.21
C GLU A 23 2.76 5.63 11.19
N GLY A 24 3.93 5.24 10.69
CA GLY A 24 5.11 4.97 11.51
C GLY A 24 5.55 6.18 12.34
N LEU A 25 5.54 7.39 11.77
CA LEU A 25 5.84 8.62 12.50
C LEU A 25 4.82 8.89 13.60
N ALA A 26 3.54 8.69 13.32
CA ALA A 26 2.49 8.88 14.33
C ALA A 26 2.63 7.87 15.48
N VAL A 27 3.03 6.63 15.17
CA VAL A 27 3.33 5.61 16.19
C VAL A 27 4.51 6.01 17.06
N LEU A 28 5.58 6.53 16.47
CA LEU A 28 6.72 7.06 17.22
C LEU A 28 6.35 8.25 18.13
N GLN A 29 5.28 8.97 17.80
CA GLN A 29 4.72 10.05 18.62
C GLN A 29 3.77 9.56 19.73
N GLY A 30 3.63 8.24 19.92
CA GLY A 30 2.81 7.63 20.97
C GLY A 30 1.37 7.36 20.57
N ARG A 31 1.01 7.46 19.28
CA ARG A 31 -0.30 7.01 18.78
C ARG A 31 -0.28 5.50 18.53
N GLU A 32 -1.38 4.81 18.82
CA GLU A 32 -1.54 3.42 18.40
C GLU A 32 -1.60 3.30 16.86
N PRO A 33 -1.01 2.24 16.27
CA PRO A 33 -1.06 2.03 14.83
C PRO A 33 -2.50 1.86 14.35
N ARG A 34 -2.89 2.70 13.39
CA ARG A 34 -4.19 2.64 12.74
C ARG A 34 -4.21 1.50 11.73
N GLN A 35 -5.29 0.72 11.77
CA GLN A 35 -5.62 -0.19 10.68
C GLN A 35 -6.41 0.56 9.61
N TYR A 36 -5.99 0.42 8.37
CA TYR A 36 -6.68 0.97 7.21
C TYR A 36 -7.48 -0.13 6.51
N SER A 37 -8.71 0.18 6.12
CA SER A 37 -9.50 -0.73 5.27
C SER A 37 -9.00 -0.66 3.82
N LEU A 38 -9.36 -1.66 3.01
CA LEU A 38 -9.04 -1.68 1.58
C LEU A 38 -9.58 -0.46 0.86
N GLU A 39 -10.78 -0.01 1.23
CA GLU A 39 -11.44 1.17 0.69
C GLU A 39 -10.65 2.45 1.01
N GLN A 40 -10.21 2.61 2.26
CA GLN A 40 -9.41 3.77 2.68
C GLN A 40 -8.08 3.85 1.92
N ILE A 41 -7.42 2.70 1.71
CA ILE A 41 -6.18 2.63 0.94
C ILE A 41 -6.45 2.95 -0.53
N ALA A 42 -7.55 2.44 -1.09
CA ALA A 42 -7.93 2.64 -2.48
C ALA A 42 -8.24 4.10 -2.78
N ASP A 43 -9.01 4.74 -1.89
CA ASP A 43 -9.35 6.17 -1.94
C ASP A 43 -8.08 7.03 -1.93
N PHE A 44 -7.16 6.75 -0.99
CA PHE A 44 -5.88 7.46 -0.92
C PHE A 44 -5.04 7.30 -2.19
N CYS A 45 -5.02 6.09 -2.76
CA CYS A 45 -4.23 5.77 -3.96
C CYS A 45 -4.88 6.26 -5.27
N GLY A 46 -6.15 6.70 -5.24
CA GLY A 46 -6.92 7.06 -6.42
C GLY A 46 -7.20 5.88 -7.34
N VAL A 47 -7.45 4.69 -6.78
CA VAL A 47 -7.73 3.46 -7.53
C VAL A 47 -8.93 2.72 -6.94
N GLY A 48 -9.48 1.74 -7.65
CA GLY A 48 -10.53 0.89 -7.11
C GLY A 48 -10.00 -0.14 -6.09
N PRO A 49 -10.82 -0.57 -5.10
CA PRO A 49 -10.41 -1.54 -4.06
C PRO A 49 -9.85 -2.86 -4.62
N ALA A 50 -10.40 -3.35 -5.74
CA ALA A 50 -9.91 -4.55 -6.41
C ALA A 50 -8.44 -4.43 -6.89
N THR A 51 -7.95 -3.22 -7.14
CA THR A 51 -6.54 -3.01 -7.48
C THR A 51 -5.65 -3.12 -6.25
N VAL A 52 -6.07 -2.57 -5.11
CA VAL A 52 -5.37 -2.70 -3.84
C VAL A 52 -5.29 -4.17 -3.42
N MET A 53 -6.41 -4.89 -3.47
CA MET A 53 -6.46 -6.32 -3.14
C MET A 53 -5.47 -7.16 -3.97
N ARG A 54 -5.38 -6.91 -5.29
CA ARG A 54 -4.39 -7.60 -6.16
C ARG A 54 -2.94 -7.28 -5.80
N ILE A 55 -2.67 -6.04 -5.39
CA ILE A 55 -1.33 -5.62 -4.95
C ILE A 55 -0.98 -6.37 -3.66
N GLU A 56 -1.90 -6.40 -2.70
CA GLU A 56 -1.74 -7.10 -1.43
C GLU A 56 -1.51 -8.60 -1.63
N GLU A 57 -2.34 -9.28 -2.42
CA GLU A 57 -2.15 -10.70 -2.75
C GLU A 57 -0.77 -10.99 -3.36
N ARG A 58 -0.31 -10.12 -4.25
CA ARG A 58 1.02 -10.24 -4.87
C ARG A 58 2.13 -10.00 -3.85
N ALA A 59 1.95 -9.06 -2.93
CA ALA A 59 2.89 -8.81 -1.84
C ALA A 59 2.96 -10.01 -0.88
N LEU A 60 1.82 -10.54 -0.45
CA LEU A 60 1.71 -11.73 0.40
C LEU A 60 2.37 -12.96 -0.24
N LYS A 61 2.13 -13.20 -1.53
CA LYS A 61 2.79 -14.29 -2.29
C LYS A 61 4.30 -14.12 -2.37
N LYS A 62 4.82 -12.88 -2.40
CA LYS A 62 6.26 -12.61 -2.37
C LYS A 62 6.83 -12.80 -0.98
N LEU A 63 6.10 -12.38 0.06
CA LEU A 63 6.51 -12.50 1.45
C LEU A 63 6.54 -13.97 1.89
N SER A 64 5.50 -14.75 1.58
CA SER A 64 5.46 -16.18 1.92
C SER A 64 6.65 -16.96 1.36
N LYS A 65 7.07 -16.66 0.12
CA LYS A 65 8.28 -17.23 -0.48
C LYS A 65 9.58 -16.86 0.23
N LYS A 66 9.61 -15.72 0.94
CA LYS A 66 10.78 -15.25 1.70
C LYS A 66 10.79 -15.76 3.14
N VAL A 67 9.62 -15.93 3.76
CA VAL A 67 9.48 -16.39 5.15
C VAL A 67 9.58 -17.91 5.27
N VAL A 68 9.19 -18.67 4.24
CA VAL A 68 9.28 -20.15 4.20
C VAL A 68 10.67 -20.61 3.70
N ARG A 69 11.73 -19.88 4.01
CA ARG A 69 13.11 -20.21 3.62
C ARG A 69 14.04 -20.22 4.82
#